data_AF-A0A7V0Z9B7-F1
#
_entry.id   AF-A0A7V0Z9B7-F1
#
_cell.length_a   1.000
_cell.length_b   1.000
_cell.length_c   1.000
_cell.angle_alpha   90.00
_cell.angle_beta   90.00
_cell.angle_gamma   90.00
#
_symmetry.space_group_name_H-M   'P 1'
#
loop_
_entity.id
_entity.type
_entity.pdbx_description
1 polymer ?
#
loop_
_entity_poly.entity_id
_entity_poly.type
_entity_poly.pdbx_seq_one_letter_code
_entity_poly.pdbx_strand_id
1 'polypeptide(L)'
;MCEGLRDFNYGRWTGIADQEVAKKWPDEHAQWTIAPHMLRPPDGDTLAEVSARAMAAIEEIIARHDGQTIGLFAHRVVNKLLVLGMLGLGLERFGFIRQDNGCIDEFQCVEDGYVVIRLNDVSHIRDGDVDLLQADF
;
A
#
# COMPACT_ATOMS: atom_id res chain seq x y z
N MET A 1 -11.65 -8.81 11.70
CA MET A 1 -10.66 -8.02 10.93
C MET A 1 -10.08 -8.96 9.88
N CYS A 2 -9.90 -8.52 8.63
CA CYS A 2 -9.26 -9.36 7.62
C CYS A 2 -7.75 -9.34 7.87
N GLU A 3 -7.18 -10.42 8.41
CA GLU A 3 -5.76 -10.49 8.78
C GLU A 3 -4.83 -10.17 7.60
N GLY A 4 -5.21 -10.58 6.37
CA GLY A 4 -4.43 -10.29 5.17
C GLY A 4 -4.31 -8.79 4.84
N LEU A 5 -5.21 -7.94 5.34
CA LEU A 5 -5.23 -6.49 5.11
C LEU A 5 -4.64 -5.67 6.28
N ARG A 6 -4.08 -6.33 7.31
CA ARG A 6 -3.38 -5.66 8.40
C ARG A 6 -2.23 -4.79 7.87
N ASP A 7 -1.93 -3.67 8.52
CA ASP A 7 -0.82 -2.79 8.13
C ASP A 7 0.55 -3.52 8.09
N PHE A 8 1.50 -2.92 7.38
CA PHE A 8 2.89 -3.32 7.33
C PHE A 8 3.54 -3.20 8.71
N ASN A 9 4.20 -4.26 9.17
CA ASN A 9 4.96 -4.21 10.41
C ASN A 9 6.32 -3.54 10.20
N TYR A 10 6.45 -2.30 10.67
CA TYR A 10 7.70 -1.55 10.67
C TYR A 10 8.74 -2.06 11.69
N GLY A 11 8.42 -3.07 12.49
CA GLY A 11 9.34 -3.66 13.45
C GLY A 11 9.86 -2.62 14.43
N ARG A 12 11.18 -2.54 14.59
CA ARG A 12 11.83 -1.57 15.48
C ARG A 12 11.66 -0.11 15.10
N TRP A 13 11.21 0.19 13.89
CA TRP A 13 10.92 1.56 13.47
C TRP A 13 9.54 2.05 13.97
N THR A 14 8.70 1.14 14.45
CA THR A 14 7.34 1.46 14.92
C THR A 14 7.38 2.54 16.01
N GLY A 15 6.62 3.62 15.80
CA GLY A 15 6.51 4.73 16.75
C GLY A 15 7.74 5.65 16.79
N ILE A 16 8.69 5.49 15.88
CA ILE A 16 9.87 6.35 15.73
C ILE A 16 9.64 7.27 14.54
N ALA A 17 9.96 8.56 14.69
CA ALA A 17 9.90 9.50 13.58
C ALA A 17 10.93 9.16 12.49
N ASP A 18 10.59 9.37 11.23
CA ASP A 18 11.43 9.03 10.06
C ASP A 18 12.87 9.60 10.19
N GLN A 19 13.01 10.86 10.60
CA GLN A 19 14.32 11.50 10.81
C GLN A 19 15.17 10.80 11.88
N GLU A 20 14.54 10.19 12.88
CA GLU A 20 15.23 9.43 13.93
C GLU A 20 15.54 8.01 13.45
N VAL A 21 14.73 7.42 12.57
CA VAL A 21 15.06 6.18 11.86
C VAL A 21 16.30 6.40 11.00
N ALA A 22 16.35 7.48 10.21
CA ALA A 22 17.49 7.84 9.37
C ALA A 22 18.81 8.01 10.16
N LYS A 23 18.72 8.43 11.43
CA LYS A 23 19.90 8.55 12.31
C LYS A 23 20.31 7.21 12.93
N LYS A 24 19.34 6.38 13.34
CA LYS A 24 19.60 5.11 14.06
C LYS A 24 19.92 3.94 13.13
N TRP A 25 19.37 3.94 11.93
CA TRP A 25 19.52 2.91 10.89
C TRP A 25 19.76 3.58 9.52
N PRO A 26 20.89 4.28 9.33
CA PRO A 26 21.13 5.09 8.13
C PRO A 26 21.17 4.25 6.85
N ASP A 27 21.77 3.06 6.89
CA ASP A 27 21.90 2.19 5.72
C ASP A 27 20.54 1.58 5.33
N GLU A 28 19.77 1.09 6.31
CA GLU A 28 18.44 0.54 6.07
C GLU A 28 17.45 1.64 5.65
N HIS A 29 17.54 2.84 6.22
CA HIS A 29 16.73 3.99 5.80
C HIS A 29 17.03 4.38 4.36
N ALA A 30 18.31 4.48 3.98
CA ALA A 30 18.71 4.74 2.61
C ALA A 30 18.19 3.64 1.66
N GLN A 31 18.27 2.37 2.07
CA GLN A 31 17.72 1.25 1.30
C GLN A 31 16.19 1.34 1.16
N TRP A 32 15.48 1.74 2.21
CA TRP A 32 14.03 1.95 2.16
C TRP A 32 13.64 3.02 1.14
N THR A 33 14.42 4.11 1.05
CA THR A 33 14.16 5.17 0.07
C THR A 33 14.38 4.71 -1.38
N ILE A 34 15.43 3.92 -1.65
CA ILE A 34 15.81 3.56 -3.03
C ILE A 34 15.22 2.23 -3.54
N ALA A 35 15.08 1.26 -2.64
CA ALA A 35 14.73 -0.12 -2.95
C ALA A 35 14.00 -0.79 -1.78
N PRO A 36 12.81 -0.28 -1.38
CA PRO A 36 12.08 -0.78 -0.21
C PRO A 36 11.69 -2.27 -0.34
N HIS A 37 11.48 -2.74 -1.57
CA HIS A 37 11.20 -4.14 -1.89
C HIS A 37 12.34 -5.11 -1.54
N MET A 38 13.56 -4.62 -1.34
CA MET A 38 14.74 -5.42 -0.98
C MET A 38 15.04 -5.40 0.52
N LEU A 39 14.29 -4.62 1.31
CA LEU A 39 14.55 -4.41 2.73
C LEU A 39 13.56 -5.19 3.60
N ARG A 40 14.05 -5.61 4.76
CA ARG A 40 13.23 -5.93 5.93
C ARG A 40 13.65 -4.99 7.06
N PRO A 41 12.78 -4.09 7.56
CA PRO A 41 13.05 -3.37 8.79
C PRO A 41 13.33 -4.36 9.94
N PRO A 42 14.23 -4.05 10.89
CA PRO A 42 14.55 -4.98 11.97
C PRO A 42 13.29 -5.43 12.73
N ASP A 43 13.09 -6.75 12.84
CA ASP A 43 11.89 -7.38 13.44
C ASP A 43 10.55 -7.02 12.74
N GLY A 44 10.60 -6.59 11.48
CA GLY A 44 9.46 -6.17 10.66
C GLY A 44 9.15 -7.10 9.48
N ASP A 45 8.20 -6.67 8.64
CA ASP A 45 7.77 -7.37 7.42
C ASP A 45 8.65 -7.03 6.22
N THR A 46 8.65 -7.89 5.20
CA THR A 46 9.06 -7.53 3.84
C THR A 46 7.84 -7.12 3.01
N LEU A 47 8.04 -6.30 1.97
CA LEU A 47 6.95 -5.98 1.02
C LEU A 47 6.39 -7.24 0.34
N ALA A 48 7.23 -8.25 0.11
CA ALA A 48 6.82 -9.52 -0.51
C ALA A 48 5.84 -10.30 0.40
N GLU A 49 6.13 -10.41 1.69
CA GLU A 49 5.23 -11.07 2.65
C GLU A 49 3.88 -10.37 2.74
N VAL A 50 3.89 -9.03 2.81
CA VAL A 50 2.65 -8.24 2.86
C VAL A 50 1.86 -8.34 1.57
N SER A 51 2.53 -8.27 0.41
CA SER A 51 1.88 -8.42 -0.90
C SER A 51 1.20 -9.78 -1.02
N ALA A 52 1.90 -10.86 -0.65
CA ALA A 52 1.37 -12.22 -0.72
C ALA A 52 0.11 -12.39 0.15
N ARG A 53 0.14 -11.96 1.42
CA ARG A 53 -1.04 -12.09 2.30
C ARG A 53 -2.20 -11.18 1.90
N ALA A 54 -1.91 -10.00 1.36
CA ALA A 54 -2.93 -9.05 0.95
C ALA A 54 -3.64 -9.53 -0.32
N MET A 55 -2.88 -9.99 -1.33
CA MET A 55 -3.47 -10.53 -2.56
C MET A 55 -4.30 -11.80 -2.30
N ALA A 56 -3.81 -12.72 -1.47
CA ALA A 56 -4.57 -13.91 -1.10
C ALA A 56 -5.92 -13.54 -0.41
N ALA A 57 -5.91 -12.53 0.46
CA ALA A 57 -7.13 -12.04 1.09
C ALA A 57 -8.10 -11.39 0.09
N ILE A 58 -7.59 -10.64 -0.89
CA ILE A 58 -8.41 -10.06 -1.96
C ILE A 58 -9.06 -11.14 -2.82
N GLU A 59 -8.31 -12.15 -3.23
CA GLU A 59 -8.84 -13.28 -4.01
C GLU A 59 -9.96 -14.01 -3.24
N GLU A 60 -9.77 -14.26 -1.94
CA GLU A 60 -10.79 -14.87 -1.07
C GLU A 60 -12.05 -14.00 -0.95
N ILE A 61 -11.88 -12.68 -0.82
CA ILE A 61 -12.97 -11.72 -0.74
C ILE A 61 -13.75 -11.69 -2.06
N ILE A 62 -13.06 -11.57 -3.20
CA ILE A 62 -13.70 -11.55 -4.52
C ILE A 62 -14.51 -12.83 -4.75
N ALA A 63 -13.93 -14.00 -4.47
CA ALA A 63 -14.61 -15.29 -4.64
C ALA A 63 -15.90 -15.42 -3.82
N ARG A 64 -15.98 -14.75 -2.66
CA ARG A 64 -17.17 -14.76 -1.79
C ARG A 64 -18.25 -13.75 -2.18
N HIS A 65 -17.90 -12.77 -2.99
CA HIS A 65 -18.73 -11.60 -3.29
C HIS A 65 -18.84 -11.36 -4.80
N ASP A 66 -18.95 -12.45 -5.56
CA ASP A 66 -19.08 -12.38 -7.02
C ASP A 66 -20.27 -11.50 -7.44
N GLY A 67 -20.03 -10.63 -8.43
CA GLY A 67 -20.98 -9.64 -8.93
C GLY A 67 -21.33 -8.49 -7.97
N GLN A 68 -20.67 -8.37 -6.81
CA GLN A 68 -20.95 -7.31 -5.82
C GLN A 68 -19.86 -6.23 -5.82
N THR A 69 -20.21 -5.04 -5.33
CA THR A 69 -19.26 -3.98 -4.98
C THR A 69 -18.81 -4.12 -3.54
N ILE A 70 -17.51 -4.07 -3.30
CA ILE A 70 -16.90 -4.27 -1.98
C ILE A 70 -16.11 -3.01 -1.60
N GLY A 71 -16.39 -2.47 -0.41
CA GLY A 71 -15.59 -1.41 0.19
C GLY A 71 -14.45 -2.00 1.01
N LEU A 72 -13.21 -1.62 0.72
CA LEU A 72 -12.02 -2.07 1.42
C LEU A 72 -11.32 -0.87 2.07
N PHE A 73 -10.95 -1.03 3.34
CA PHE A 73 -10.23 -0.02 4.10
C PHE A 73 -8.97 -0.66 4.67
N ALA A 74 -7.81 -0.20 4.22
CA ALA A 74 -6.52 -0.68 4.68
C ALA A 74 -5.56 0.51 4.86
N HIS A 75 -4.27 0.29 4.62
CA HIS A 75 -3.19 1.21 4.96
C HIS A 75 -2.30 1.48 3.74
N ARG A 76 -1.57 2.59 3.77
CA ARG A 76 -0.74 3.06 2.64
C ARG A 76 0.08 1.94 1.98
N VAL A 77 0.89 1.22 2.76
CA VAL A 77 1.78 0.17 2.23
C VAL A 77 0.96 -0.96 1.60
N VAL A 78 -0.09 -1.41 2.28
CA VAL A 78 -0.97 -2.48 1.80
C VAL A 78 -1.66 -2.07 0.50
N ASN A 79 -2.23 -0.86 0.44
CA ASN A 79 -2.87 -0.35 -0.78
C ASN A 79 -1.91 -0.27 -1.95
N LYS A 80 -0.69 0.28 -1.75
CA LYS A 80 0.35 0.29 -2.80
C LYS A 80 0.62 -1.12 -3.33
N LEU A 81 0.74 -2.11 -2.44
CA LEU A 81 0.99 -3.51 -2.82
C LEU A 81 -0.19 -4.17 -3.53
N LEU A 82 -1.43 -3.85 -3.15
CA LEU A 82 -2.63 -4.29 -3.86
C LEU A 82 -2.69 -3.70 -5.27
N VAL A 83 -2.42 -2.40 -5.42
CA VAL A 83 -2.34 -1.74 -6.73
C VAL A 83 -1.29 -2.41 -7.62
N LEU A 84 -0.09 -2.67 -7.10
CA LEU A 84 0.95 -3.38 -7.85
C LEU A 84 0.51 -4.79 -8.26
N GLY A 85 -0.03 -5.57 -7.32
CA GLY A 85 -0.49 -6.94 -7.56
C GLY A 85 -1.63 -7.01 -8.58
N MET A 86 -2.63 -6.13 -8.47
CA MET A 86 -3.75 -6.05 -9.40
C MET A 86 -3.33 -5.61 -10.81
N LEU A 87 -2.27 -4.80 -10.93
CA LEU A 87 -1.71 -4.37 -12.22
C LEU A 87 -0.64 -5.32 -12.78
N GLY A 88 -0.29 -6.39 -12.06
CA GLY A 88 0.80 -7.29 -12.46
C GLY A 88 2.18 -6.61 -12.47
N LEU A 89 2.37 -5.56 -11.67
CA LEU A 89 3.63 -4.83 -11.56
C LEU A 89 4.51 -5.44 -10.48
N GLY A 90 5.83 -5.40 -10.70
CA GLY A 90 6.81 -5.86 -9.73
C GLY A 90 6.96 -4.91 -8.53
N LEU A 91 7.41 -5.45 -7.40
CA LEU A 91 7.56 -4.71 -6.15
C LEU A 91 8.60 -3.59 -6.24
N GLU A 92 9.52 -3.65 -7.21
CA GLU A 92 10.45 -2.56 -7.51
C GLU A 92 9.75 -1.26 -7.92
N ARG A 93 8.46 -1.33 -8.28
CA ARG A 93 7.62 -0.17 -8.60
C ARG A 93 6.90 0.43 -7.40
N PHE A 94 7.10 -0.09 -6.18
CA PHE A 94 6.40 0.36 -4.97
C PHE A 94 6.43 1.88 -4.76
N GLY A 95 7.59 2.53 -4.94
CA GLY A 95 7.74 3.97 -4.76
C GLY A 95 7.02 4.83 -5.81
N PHE A 96 6.50 4.23 -6.89
CA PHE A 96 5.81 4.96 -7.98
C PHE A 96 4.29 4.98 -7.83
N ILE A 97 3.75 4.30 -6.81
CA ILE A 97 2.33 4.35 -6.49
C ILE A 97 2.14 5.34 -5.34
N ARG A 98 1.41 6.44 -5.60
CA ARG A 98 1.03 7.40 -4.57
C ARG A 98 -0.27 6.96 -3.91
N GLN A 99 -0.36 7.16 -2.59
CA GLN A 99 -1.52 6.82 -1.76
C GLN A 99 -1.72 7.93 -0.72
N ASP A 100 -2.51 8.91 -1.12
CA ASP A 100 -2.87 10.09 -0.33
C ASP A 100 -3.88 9.74 0.77
N ASN A 101 -3.92 10.55 1.82
CA ASN A 101 -4.86 10.34 2.91
C ASN A 101 -6.31 10.48 2.40
N GLY A 102 -7.11 9.44 2.65
CA GLY A 102 -8.51 9.40 2.21
C GLY A 102 -8.67 9.21 0.70
N CYS A 103 -7.62 8.82 -0.03
CA CYS A 103 -7.77 8.54 -1.45
C CYS A 103 -8.66 7.33 -1.73
N ILE A 104 -9.25 7.30 -2.91
CA ILE A 104 -10.05 6.19 -3.42
C ILE A 104 -9.30 5.56 -4.60
N ASP A 105 -9.06 4.26 -4.49
CA ASP A 105 -8.70 3.41 -5.61
C ASP A 105 -9.92 2.56 -5.99
N GLU A 106 -10.15 2.41 -7.29
CA GLU A 106 -11.29 1.64 -7.80
C GLU A 106 -10.83 0.72 -8.92
N PHE A 107 -11.13 -0.57 -8.72
CA PHE A 107 -10.85 -1.63 -9.66
C PHE A 107 -12.13 -2.39 -9.98
N GLN A 108 -12.28 -2.77 -11.24
CA GLN A 108 -13.29 -3.72 -11.68
C GLN A 108 -12.62 -5.07 -11.92
N CYS A 109 -13.07 -6.10 -11.20
CA CYS A 109 -12.63 -7.47 -11.47
C CYS A 109 -13.28 -7.98 -12.76
N VAL A 110 -12.48 -8.58 -13.62
CA VAL A 110 -12.90 -9.25 -14.87
C VAL A 110 -12.30 -10.66 -14.90
N GLU A 111 -12.69 -11.49 -15.87
CA GLU A 111 -12.27 -12.90 -15.95
C GLU A 111 -10.73 -13.07 -15.93
N ASP A 112 -10.00 -12.19 -16.63
CA ASP A 112 -8.55 -12.26 -16.78
C ASP A 112 -7.77 -11.23 -15.92
N GLY A 113 -8.40 -10.66 -14.88
CA GLY A 113 -7.71 -9.77 -13.92
C GLY A 113 -8.50 -8.53 -13.52
N TYR A 114 -7.85 -7.37 -13.55
CA TYR A 114 -8.40 -6.12 -13.00
C TYR A 114 -8.32 -4.98 -14.00
N VAL A 115 -9.42 -4.25 -14.13
CA VAL A 115 -9.46 -2.97 -14.85
C VAL A 115 -9.38 -1.84 -13.82
N VAL A 116 -8.42 -0.94 -14.01
CA VAL A 116 -8.32 0.27 -13.19
C VAL A 116 -9.34 1.30 -13.64
N ILE A 117 -10.19 1.72 -12.73
CA ILE A 117 -11.17 2.80 -12.96
C ILE A 117 -10.63 4.12 -12.40
N ARG A 118 -10.07 4.08 -11.18
CA ARG A 118 -9.46 5.23 -10.50
C ARG A 118 -8.28 4.79 -9.65
N LEU A 119 -7.28 5.64 -9.53
CA LEU A 119 -6.18 5.49 -8.58
C LEU A 119 -5.95 6.81 -7.87
N ASN A 120 -5.76 6.75 -6.56
CA ASN A 120 -5.43 7.88 -5.72
C ASN A 120 -6.41 9.08 -5.91
N ASP A 121 -7.70 8.81 -6.11
CA ASP A 121 -8.70 9.88 -6.29
C ASP A 121 -9.01 10.55 -4.94
N VAL A 122 -8.74 11.85 -4.87
CA VAL A 122 -9.01 12.71 -3.71
C VAL A 122 -9.99 13.82 -4.06
N SER A 123 -10.74 13.68 -5.15
CA SER A 123 -11.61 14.74 -5.67
C SER A 123 -12.70 15.15 -4.67
N HIS A 124 -13.15 14.20 -3.85
CA HIS A 124 -14.16 14.39 -2.83
C HIS A 124 -13.69 15.16 -1.58
N ILE A 125 -12.37 15.31 -1.37
CA ILE A 125 -11.78 16.07 -0.25
C ILE A 125 -11.09 17.36 -0.70
N ARG A 126 -10.96 17.60 -2.01
CA ARG A 126 -10.40 18.85 -2.54
C ARG A 126 -11.46 19.95 -2.48
N ASP A 127 -11.55 20.62 -1.35
CA ASP A 127 -12.11 21.97 -1.27
C ASP A 127 -11.03 22.98 -1.69
N GLY A 128 -11.42 23.99 -2.48
CA GLY A 128 -10.51 24.93 -3.13
C GLY A 128 -9.32 25.41 -2.28
N ASP A 129 -8.13 25.38 -2.90
CA ASP A 129 -6.85 25.93 -2.44
C ASP A 129 -6.16 25.33 -1.19
N VAL A 130 -6.67 24.26 -0.57
CA VAL A 130 -5.96 23.60 0.54
C VAL A 130 -5.42 22.23 0.12
N ASP A 131 -4.14 22.19 -0.24
CA ASP A 131 -3.41 20.93 -0.42
C ASP A 131 -3.12 20.32 0.97
N LEU A 132 -4.07 19.51 1.47
CA LEU A 132 -3.91 18.75 2.73
C LEU A 132 -2.91 17.59 2.60
N LEU A 133 -2.31 17.40 1.43
CA LEU A 133 -1.43 16.28 1.12
C LEU A 133 0.01 16.67 1.43
N GLN A 134 0.41 16.53 2.70
CA GLN A 134 1.82 16.51 3.04
C GLN A 134 2.52 15.33 2.33
N ALA A 135 3.77 15.55 1.95
CA ALA A 135 4.62 14.66 1.15
C ALA A 135 4.47 13.17 1.50
N ASP A 136 4.56 12.33 0.47
CA ASP A 136 4.67 10.88 0.59
C ASP A 136 6.01 10.59 1.29
N PHE A 137 6.00 10.50 2.63
CA PHE A 137 7.14 10.01 3.42
C PHE A 137 7.41 8.54 3.11
#